data_AF-A0A2E2EXB1-F1
#
_entry.id   AF-A0A2E2EXB1-F1
#
_cell.length_a   1.000
_cell.length_b   1.000
_cell.length_c   1.000
_cell.angle_alpha   90.00
_cell.angle_beta   90.00
_cell.angle_gamma   90.00
#
_symmetry.space_group_name_H-M   'P 1'
#
loop_
_entity.id
_entity.type
_entity.pdbx_description
1 polymer ?
#
loop_
_entity_poly.entity_id
_entity_poly.type
_entity_poly.pdbx_seq_one_letter_code
_entity_poly.pdbx_strand_id
1 'polypeptide(L)'
;MKKLLITLGFISAILATILAVTPLSNLAIFPIIAGFICGIVIVFLSKKEKQKPKTIQYIFLLVIISLSITIYKGVFTTLEVGDTEQLEERDEENLEDSKEILEGLDIDEDL
;
A
#
# COMPACT_ATOMS: atom_id res chain seq x y z
N MET A 1 14.42 -21.77 13.76
CA MET A 1 14.24 -20.30 13.81
C MET A 1 14.58 -19.59 12.50
N LYS A 2 15.72 -19.88 11.82
CA LYS A 2 16.07 -19.19 10.55
C LYS A 2 15.02 -19.30 9.45
N LYS A 3 14.44 -20.50 9.25
CA LYS A 3 13.41 -20.74 8.23
C LYS A 3 12.16 -19.87 8.45
N LEU A 4 11.75 -19.68 9.71
CA LEU A 4 10.60 -18.83 10.05
C LEU A 4 10.85 -17.36 9.71
N LEU A 5 12.05 -16.86 10.02
CA LEU A 5 12.46 -15.49 9.65
C LEU A 5 12.51 -15.33 8.12
N ILE A 6 13.04 -16.32 7.40
CA ILE A 6 13.09 -16.31 5.93
C ILE A 6 11.68 -16.27 5.35
N THR A 7 10.76 -17.13 5.81
CA THR A 7 9.38 -17.13 5.33
C THR A 7 8.67 -15.82 5.63
N LEU A 8 8.87 -15.27 6.84
CA LEU A 8 8.26 -14.00 7.24
C LEU A 8 8.81 -12.82 6.43
N GLY A 9 10.13 -12.75 6.23
CA GLY A 9 10.78 -11.75 5.40
C GLY A 9 10.37 -11.84 3.92
N PHE A 10 10.18 -13.06 3.41
CA PHE A 10 9.72 -13.28 2.03
C PHE A 10 8.27 -12.81 1.83
N ILE A 11 7.37 -13.15 2.76
CA ILE A 11 5.97 -12.69 2.74
C ILE A 11 5.92 -11.15 2.83
N SER A 12 6.71 -10.55 3.72
CA SER A 12 6.80 -9.09 3.86
C SER A 12 7.30 -8.42 2.58
N ALA A 13 8.29 -9.00 1.89
CA ALA A 13 8.81 -8.47 0.64
C ALA A 13 7.78 -8.55 -0.50
N ILE A 14 7.00 -9.64 -0.57
CA ILE A 14 5.90 -9.77 -1.53
C ILE A 14 4.82 -8.73 -1.24
N LEU A 15 4.38 -8.60 0.02
CA LEU A 15 3.39 -7.60 0.43
C LEU A 15 3.85 -6.18 0.12
N ALA A 16 5.12 -5.85 0.43
CA ALA A 16 5.73 -4.57 0.09
C ALA A 16 5.69 -4.30 -1.42
N THR A 17 6.00 -5.31 -2.24
CA THR A 17 5.98 -5.17 -3.70
C THR A 17 4.57 -4.92 -4.22
N ILE A 18 3.59 -5.67 -3.74
CA ILE A 18 2.17 -5.50 -4.13
C ILE A 18 1.68 -4.10 -3.73
N LEU A 19 1.93 -3.67 -2.49
CA LEU A 19 1.53 -2.34 -2.02
C LEU A 19 2.28 -1.21 -2.75
N ALA A 20 3.55 -1.41 -3.12
CA ALA A 20 4.32 -0.38 -3.81
C ALA A 20 3.81 -0.10 -5.24
N VAL A 21 3.30 -1.13 -5.93
CA VAL A 21 2.77 -0.97 -7.29
C VAL A 21 1.37 -0.31 -7.27
N THR A 22 0.56 -0.56 -6.24
CA THR A 22 -0.79 0.04 -6.10
C THR A 22 -0.73 1.52 -5.73
N PRO A 23 -1.85 2.28 -5.85
CA PRO A 23 -1.92 3.67 -5.35
C PRO A 23 -1.69 3.77 -3.83
N LEU A 24 -1.74 2.65 -3.09
CA LEU A 24 -1.45 2.56 -1.66
C LEU A 24 0.06 2.47 -1.36
N SER A 25 0.92 2.97 -2.25
CA SER A 25 2.38 2.87 -2.13
C SER A 25 2.94 3.53 -0.86
N ASN A 26 2.24 4.53 -0.31
CA ASN A 26 2.59 5.13 0.99
C ASN A 26 2.51 4.11 2.14
N LEU A 27 1.56 3.18 2.08
CA LEU A 27 1.40 2.14 3.09
C LEU A 27 2.48 1.04 2.96
N ALA A 28 3.13 0.92 1.79
CA ALA A 28 4.21 -0.03 1.54
C ALA A 28 5.46 0.25 2.41
N ILE A 29 5.63 1.47 2.94
CA ILE A 29 6.79 1.85 3.76
C ILE A 29 6.94 0.93 4.98
N PHE A 30 5.84 0.55 5.62
CA PHE A 30 5.86 -0.33 6.78
C PHE A 30 6.41 -1.74 6.48
N PRO A 31 5.84 -2.50 5.50
CA PRO A 31 6.39 -3.81 5.13
C PRO A 31 7.77 -3.73 4.47
N ILE A 32 8.15 -2.60 3.86
CA ILE A 32 9.53 -2.37 3.36
C ILE A 32 10.53 -2.35 4.52
N ILE A 33 10.27 -1.54 5.56
CA ILE A 33 11.16 -1.43 6.73
C ILE A 33 11.25 -2.77 7.46
N ALA A 34 10.11 -3.42 7.69
CA ALA A 34 10.08 -4.74 8.32
C ALA A 34 10.85 -5.79 7.51
N GLY A 35 10.66 -5.82 6.19
CA GLY A 35 11.37 -6.71 5.27
C GLY A 35 12.88 -6.45 5.24
N PHE A 36 13.29 -5.18 5.29
CA PHE A 36 14.69 -4.78 5.30
C PHE A 36 15.41 -5.22 6.59
N ILE A 37 14.81 -4.95 7.75
CA ILE A 37 15.36 -5.38 9.06
C ILE A 37 15.45 -6.92 9.10
N CYS A 38 14.40 -7.61 8.68
CA CYS A 38 14.39 -9.07 8.64
C CYS A 38 15.49 -9.61 7.70
N GLY A 39 15.65 -9.00 6.52
CA GLY A 39 16.72 -9.31 5.57
C GLY A 39 18.12 -9.19 6.20
N ILE A 40 18.41 -8.09 6.90
CA ILE A 40 19.69 -7.88 7.59
C ILE A 40 19.93 -8.94 8.67
N VAL A 41 18.92 -9.24 9.48
CA VAL A 41 19.03 -10.26 10.54
C VAL A 41 19.33 -11.64 9.93
N ILE A 42 18.69 -11.98 8.80
CA ILE A 42 18.91 -13.25 8.11
C ILE A 42 20.33 -13.32 7.51
N VAL A 43 20.86 -12.22 6.96
CA VAL A 43 22.25 -12.13 6.46
C VAL A 43 23.24 -12.45 7.58
N PHE A 44 23.07 -11.79 8.73
CA PHE A 44 23.96 -11.97 9.88
C PHE A 44 23.92 -13.43 10.40
N LEU A 45 22.73 -14.02 10.41
CA LEU A 45 22.52 -15.39 10.88
C LEU A 45 22.98 -16.46 9.88
N SER A 46 22.98 -16.15 8.58
CA SER A 46 23.45 -17.05 7.51
C SER A 46 24.97 -17.09 7.40
N LYS A 47 25.64 -16.00 7.81
CA LYS A 47 27.10 -15.93 7.90
C LYS A 47 27.71 -17.03 8.79
N LYS A 48 26.94 -17.52 9.78
CA LYS A 48 27.37 -18.62 10.68
C LYS A 48 27.30 -20.02 10.07
N GLU A 49 26.58 -20.25 8.97
CA GLU A 49 26.24 -21.62 8.53
C GLU A 49 26.74 -22.01 7.13
N LYS A 50 27.54 -21.18 6.45
CA LYS A 50 28.09 -21.45 5.09
C LYS A 50 27.03 -21.91 4.05
N GLN A 51 25.75 -21.64 4.28
CA GLN A 51 24.69 -21.97 3.34
C GLN A 51 24.54 -20.85 2.30
N LYS A 52 24.31 -21.25 1.05
CA LYS A 52 24.24 -20.35 -0.10
C LYS A 52 23.11 -19.32 0.10
N PRO A 53 23.40 -18.01 0.13
CA PRO A 53 22.42 -16.97 0.48
C PRO A 53 21.46 -16.61 -0.68
N LYS A 54 21.16 -17.54 -1.60
CA LYS A 54 20.37 -17.24 -2.80
C LYS A 54 18.98 -16.69 -2.45
N THR A 55 18.30 -17.29 -1.46
CA THR A 55 16.97 -16.84 -1.00
C THR A 55 17.00 -15.42 -0.42
N ILE A 56 18.08 -15.06 0.27
CA ILE A 56 18.24 -13.75 0.89
C ILE A 56 18.43 -12.67 -0.17
N GLN A 57 19.16 -13.01 -1.23
CA GLN A 57 19.38 -12.12 -2.37
C GLN A 57 18.06 -11.79 -3.07
N TYR A 58 17.13 -12.74 -3.21
CA TYR A 58 15.80 -12.48 -3.76
C TYR A 58 14.95 -11.56 -2.86
N ILE A 59 15.01 -11.73 -1.54
CA ILE A 59 14.30 -10.84 -0.58
C ILE A 59 14.82 -9.41 -0.72
N PHE A 60 16.14 -9.22 -0.68
CA PHE A 60 16.74 -7.90 -0.82
C PHE A 60 16.43 -7.27 -2.17
N LEU A 61 16.47 -8.05 -3.26
CA LEU A 61 16.13 -7.57 -4.59
C LEU A 61 14.69 -7.03 -4.62
N LEU A 62 13.71 -7.78 -4.09
CA LEU A 62 12.31 -7.36 -4.03
C LEU A 62 12.13 -6.09 -3.19
N VAL A 63 12.79 -6.01 -2.03
CA VAL A 63 12.73 -4.83 -1.15
C VAL A 63 13.31 -3.59 -1.85
N ILE A 64 14.42 -3.71 -2.56
CA ILE A 64 15.03 -2.58 -3.29
C ILE A 64 14.13 -2.13 -4.45
N ILE A 65 13.57 -3.07 -5.21
CA ILE A 65 12.64 -2.73 -6.31
C ILE A 65 11.41 -2.01 -5.76
N SER A 66 10.79 -2.57 -4.70
CA SER A 66 9.65 -1.98 -4.02
C SER A 66 9.96 -0.57 -3.52
N LEU A 67 11.11 -0.37 -2.86
CA LEU A 67 11.56 0.93 -2.38
C LEU A 67 11.75 1.94 -3.52
N SER A 68 12.38 1.55 -4.63
CA SER A 68 12.55 2.42 -5.79
C SER A 68 11.21 2.85 -6.39
N ILE A 69 10.24 1.94 -6.51
CA ILE A 69 8.89 2.26 -7.00
C ILE A 69 8.19 3.22 -6.02
N THR A 70 8.24 2.94 -4.71
CA THR A 70 7.64 3.79 -3.68
C THR A 70 8.24 5.20 -3.69
N ILE A 71 9.57 5.32 -3.80
CA ILE A 71 10.25 6.63 -3.88
C ILE A 71 9.87 7.34 -5.19
N TYR A 72 9.87 6.63 -6.32
CA TYR A 72 9.48 7.22 -7.60
C TYR A 72 8.07 7.77 -7.55
N LYS A 73 7.10 6.98 -7.07
CA LYS A 73 5.71 7.45 -6.91
C LYS A 73 5.62 8.58 -5.88
N GLY A 74 6.34 8.49 -4.76
CA GLY A 74 6.33 9.55 -3.74
C GLY A 74 6.91 10.89 -4.18
N VAL A 75 7.82 10.91 -5.16
CA VAL A 75 8.46 12.14 -5.67
C VAL A 75 7.81 12.65 -6.95
N PHE A 76 7.43 11.76 -7.87
CA PHE A 76 6.97 12.12 -9.22
C PHE A 76 5.46 11.97 -9.42
N THR A 77 4.77 11.21 -8.57
CA THR A 77 3.31 11.18 -8.57
C THR A 77 2.87 12.17 -7.50
N THR A 78 2.50 13.38 -7.92
CA THR A 78 1.62 14.21 -7.09
C THR A 78 0.47 13.32 -6.67
N LEU A 79 0.18 13.28 -5.37
CA LEU A 79 -1.02 12.66 -4.83
C LEU A 79 -2.19 13.41 -5.48
N GLU A 80 -2.56 13.01 -6.70
CA GLU A 80 -3.89 13.18 -7.22
C GLU A 80 -4.70 12.26 -6.31
N VAL A 81 -5.09 12.82 -5.17
CA VAL A 81 -6.02 12.23 -4.22
C VAL A 81 -7.23 11.94 -5.09
N GLY A 82 -7.38 10.67 -5.49
CA GLY A 82 -8.17 10.28 -6.66
C GLY A 82 -9.45 11.10 -6.75
N ASP A 83 -9.53 11.94 -7.78
CA ASP A 83 -10.54 12.97 -8.02
C ASP A 83 -11.36 13.34 -6.77
N THR A 84 -10.70 13.93 -5.77
CA THR A 84 -11.43 14.45 -4.59
C THR A 84 -12.45 15.49 -5.06
N GLU A 85 -12.14 16.21 -6.14
CA GLU A 85 -13.09 17.08 -6.84
C GLU A 85 -14.27 16.31 -7.44
N GLN A 86 -14.10 15.16 -8.12
CA GLN A 86 -15.27 14.40 -8.61
C GLN A 86 -16.08 13.78 -7.45
N LEU A 87 -15.44 13.41 -6.34
CA LEU A 87 -16.16 12.95 -5.15
C LEU A 87 -16.98 14.08 -4.53
N GLU A 88 -16.42 15.29 -4.43
CA GLU A 88 -17.14 16.49 -4.00
C GLU A 88 -18.26 16.86 -4.97
N GLU A 89 -18.02 16.83 -6.29
CA GLU A 89 -19.04 17.05 -7.34
C GLU A 89 -20.17 16.02 -7.26
N ARG A 90 -19.85 14.74 -7.02
CA ARG A 90 -20.85 13.68 -6.84
C ARG A 90 -21.64 13.84 -5.55
N ASP A 91 -21.01 14.29 -4.47
CA ASP A 91 -21.70 14.57 -3.21
C ASP A 91 -22.64 15.77 -3.36
N GLU A 92 -22.22 16.82 -4.08
CA GLU A 92 -23.03 18.00 -4.38
C GLU A 92 -24.19 17.66 -5.33
N GLU A 93 -23.95 16.86 -6.37
CA GLU A 93 -24.96 16.31 -7.28
C GLU A 93 -26.01 15.48 -6.52
N ASN A 94 -25.59 14.57 -5.63
CA ASN A 94 -26.52 13.78 -4.82
C ASN A 94 -27.34 14.64 -3.84
N LEU A 95 -26.77 15.73 -3.34
CA LEU A 95 -27.46 16.65 -2.44
C LEU A 95 -28.52 17.47 -3.20
N GLU A 96 -28.17 17.95 -4.39
CA GLU A 96 -29.09 18.64 -5.32
C GLU A 96 -30.25 17.70 -5.72
N ASP A 97 -29.94 16.48 -6.15
CA ASP A 97 -30.93 15.45 -6.54
C ASP A 97 -31.85 15.10 -5.36
N SER A 98 -31.29 14.96 -4.15
CA SER A 98 -32.09 14.72 -2.94
C SER A 98 -33.03 15.90 -2.61
N LYS A 99 -32.59 17.14 -2.82
CA LYS A 99 -33.44 18.33 -2.63
C LYS A 99 -34.56 18.37 -3.66
N GLU A 100 -34.26 18.11 -4.92
CA GLU A 100 -35.27 18.08 -5.99
C GLU A 100 -36.34 17.00 -5.72
N ILE A 101 -35.93 15.81 -5.26
CA ILE A 101 -36.85 14.76 -4.83
C ILE A 101 -37.71 15.21 -3.65
N LEU A 102 -37.14 15.93 -2.68
CA LEU A 102 -37.85 16.47 -1.51
C LEU A 102 -38.82 17.61 -1.86
N GLU A 103 -38.45 18.48 -2.79
CA GLU A 103 -39.31 19.57 -3.28
C GLU A 103 -40.43 19.04 -4.18
N GLY A 104 -40.18 17.94 -4.91
CA GLY A 104 -41.19 17.23 -5.69
C GLY A 104 -42.10 16.30 -4.88
N LEU A 105 -41.76 16.07 -3.60
CA LEU A 105 -42.65 15.40 -2.64
C LEU A 105 -43.66 16.43 -2.12
N ASP A 106 -44.85 16.45 -2.71
CA ASP A 106 -46.00 17.17 -2.16
C ASP A 106 -46.42 16.46 -0.85
N ILE A 107 -45.90 16.95 0.28
CA ILE A 107 -46.30 16.45 1.59
C ILE A 107 -47.62 17.14 1.94
N ASP A 108 -48.73 16.49 1.60
CA ASP A 108 -50.05 16.87 2.11
C ASP A 108 -50.00 16.82 3.65
N GLU A 109 -49.97 17.98 4.28
CA GLU A 109 -49.97 18.18 5.73
C GLU A 109 -51.39 17.94 6.28
N ASP A 110 -51.94 16.74 6.05
CA ASP A 110 -53.19 16.28 6.68
C ASP A 110 -52.84 15.64 8.05
N LEU A 111 -52.66 16.48 9.07
CA LEU A 111 -52.67 16.11 10.49
C LEU A 111 -53.90 16.70 11.21
#